data_AF-A0A7T1GQG9-F1
#
_entry.id   AF-A0A7T1GQG9-F1
#
_cell.length_a   1.000
_cell.length_b   1.000
_cell.length_c   1.000
_cell.angle_alpha   90.00
_cell.angle_beta   90.00
_cell.angle_gamma   90.00
#
_symmetry.space_group_name_H-M   'P 1'
#
loop_
_entity.id
_entity.type
_entity.pdbx_description
1 polymer ?
#
loop_
_entity_poly.entity_id
_entity_poly.type
_entity_poly.pdbx_seq_one_letter_code
_entity_poly.pdbx_strand_id
1 'polypeptide(L)'
;MRVLMTLLPRLAVSAQHEPDFDASDATVLVQLAEAAELLQRILQLGISAIGQLLAHASVQVETGELAQDTVEALGWLLAELGDTAAACVELAAPCRHATVDFTGARHG
;
A
#
# COMPACT_ATOMS: atom_id res chain seq x y z
N MET A 1 -2.79 0.07 6.71
CA MET A 1 -3.48 -1.23 6.55
C MET A 1 -4.83 -1.31 7.25
N ARG A 2 -4.94 -1.24 8.59
CA ARG A 2 -6.25 -1.37 9.29
C ARG A 2 -7.30 -0.38 8.77
N VAL A 3 -6.93 0.88 8.58
CA VAL A 3 -7.82 1.92 8.03
C VAL A 3 -8.34 1.53 6.64
N LEU A 4 -7.46 1.06 5.74
CA LEU A 4 -7.86 0.56 4.43
C LEU A 4 -8.88 -0.58 4.54
N MET A 5 -8.63 -1.58 5.39
CA MET A 5 -9.53 -2.71 5.60
C MET A 5 -10.91 -2.29 6.15
N THR A 6 -10.98 -1.16 6.86
CA THR A 6 -12.24 -0.59 7.35
C THR A 6 -12.97 0.22 6.29
N LEU A 7 -12.23 0.89 5.39
CA LEU A 7 -12.80 1.79 4.39
C LEU A 7 -13.15 1.09 3.08
N LEU A 8 -12.38 0.09 2.65
CA LEU A 8 -12.62 -0.64 1.40
C LEU A 8 -14.04 -1.20 1.27
N PRO A 9 -14.66 -1.82 2.30
CA PRO A 9 -16.03 -2.30 2.21
C PRO A 9 -17.09 -1.19 2.05
N ARG A 10 -16.70 0.07 2.21
CA ARG A 10 -17.58 1.24 2.07
C ARG A 10 -17.53 1.87 0.68
N LEU A 11 -16.64 1.40 -0.21
CA LEU A 11 -16.64 1.82 -1.61
C LEU A 11 -17.93 1.33 -2.28
N ALA A 12 -18.53 2.22 -3.08
CA ALA A 12 -19.57 1.79 -4.01
C ALA A 12 -18.95 0.85 -5.04
N VAL A 13 -19.73 -0.13 -5.48
CA VAL A 13 -19.32 -1.13 -6.46
C VAL A 13 -20.32 -1.11 -7.60
N SER A 14 -19.82 -1.02 -8.83
CA SER A 14 -20.63 -1.01 -10.04
C SER A 14 -21.28 -2.38 -10.30
N ALA A 15 -22.19 -2.44 -11.27
CA ALA A 15 -22.79 -3.71 -11.70
C ALA A 15 -21.76 -4.73 -12.25
N GLN A 16 -20.58 -4.26 -12.65
CA GLN A 16 -19.46 -5.05 -13.14
C GLN A 16 -18.55 -5.56 -12.02
N HIS A 17 -18.89 -5.31 -10.75
CA HIS A 17 -18.07 -5.64 -9.57
C HIS A 17 -16.74 -4.88 -9.49
N GLU A 18 -16.69 -3.69 -10.10
CA GLU A 18 -15.54 -2.79 -10.03
C GLU A 18 -15.84 -1.62 -9.08
N PRO A 19 -14.82 -1.03 -8.43
CA PRO A 19 -15.01 0.17 -7.62
C PRO A 19 -15.62 1.31 -8.43
N ASP A 20 -16.72 1.87 -7.92
CA ASP A 20 -17.37 3.05 -8.48
C ASP A 20 -16.97 4.27 -7.64
N PHE A 21 -15.91 4.97 -8.08
CA PHE A 21 -15.39 6.14 -7.37
C PHE A 21 -16.31 7.35 -7.47
N ASP A 22 -17.12 7.47 -8.53
CA ASP A 22 -18.03 8.61 -8.71
C ASP A 22 -19.28 8.45 -7.84
N ALA A 23 -19.75 7.22 -7.62
CA ALA A 23 -20.87 6.92 -6.73
C ALA A 23 -20.48 6.79 -5.24
N SER A 24 -19.17 6.83 -4.92
CA SER A 24 -18.65 6.68 -3.56
C SER A 24 -18.69 8.00 -2.77
N ASP A 25 -18.81 7.91 -1.44
CA ASP A 25 -18.74 9.08 -0.56
C ASP A 25 -17.36 9.74 -0.63
N ALA A 26 -17.32 11.04 -0.97
CA ALA A 26 -16.06 11.77 -1.16
C ALA A 26 -15.16 11.80 0.09
N THR A 27 -15.74 11.81 1.29
CA THR A 27 -14.96 11.73 2.55
C THR A 27 -14.29 10.36 2.68
N VAL A 28 -15.00 9.28 2.32
CA VAL A 28 -14.42 7.92 2.29
C VAL A 28 -13.28 7.85 1.29
N LEU A 29 -13.45 8.41 0.09
CA LEU A 29 -12.42 8.43 -0.95
C LEU A 29 -11.16 9.19 -0.52
N VAL A 30 -11.32 10.37 0.09
CA VAL A 30 -10.17 11.14 0.64
C VAL A 30 -9.43 10.33 1.70
N GLN A 31 -10.16 9.75 2.66
CA GLN A 31 -9.54 8.95 3.72
C GLN A 31 -8.86 7.68 3.19
N LEU A 32 -9.43 7.07 2.14
CA LEU A 32 -8.86 5.90 1.51
C LEU A 32 -7.56 6.23 0.78
N ALA A 33 -7.54 7.33 0.03
CA ALA A 33 -6.34 7.82 -0.64
C ALA A 33 -5.22 8.14 0.36
N GLU A 34 -5.52 8.87 1.43
CA GLU A 34 -4.56 9.21 2.48
C GLU A 34 -3.99 7.96 3.15
N ALA A 35 -4.84 6.99 3.49
CA ALA A 35 -4.42 5.75 4.12
C ALA A 35 -3.56 4.88 3.18
N ALA A 36 -3.87 4.89 1.87
CA ALA A 36 -3.13 4.15 0.85
C ALA A 36 -1.76 4.78 0.60
N GLU A 37 -1.68 6.09 0.41
CA GLU A 37 -0.43 6.84 0.25
C GLU A 37 0.50 6.70 1.47
N LEU A 38 -0.08 6.75 2.68
CA LEU A 38 0.69 6.54 3.91
C LEU A 38 1.26 5.11 3.96
N LEU A 39 0.44 4.09 3.67
CA LEU A 39 0.90 2.71 3.67
C LEU A 39 1.99 2.50 2.61
N GLN A 40 1.76 2.98 1.38
CA GLN A 40 2.72 2.93 0.28
C GLN A 40 4.08 3.51 0.69
N ARG A 41 4.09 4.67 1.34
CA ARG A 41 5.33 5.31 1.82
C ARG A 41 6.04 4.45 2.88
N ILE A 42 5.29 3.91 3.84
CA ILE A 42 5.84 3.03 4.87
C ILE A 42 6.45 1.77 4.24
N LEU A 43 5.77 1.16 3.27
CA LEU A 43 6.25 -0.02 2.56
C LEU A 43 7.55 0.27 1.80
N GLN A 44 7.61 1.39 1.06
CA GLN A 44 8.84 1.78 0.35
C GLN A 44 10.03 2.01 1.28
N LEU A 45 9.80 2.65 2.44
CA LEU A 45 10.84 2.82 3.46
C LEU A 45 11.30 1.46 4.02
N GLY A 46 10.36 0.54 4.29
CA GLY A 46 10.66 -0.81 4.75
C GLY A 46 11.46 -1.63 3.74
N ILE A 47 11.06 -1.61 2.46
CA ILE A 47 11.78 -2.24 1.35
C ILE A 47 13.21 -1.73 1.27
N SER A 48 13.40 -0.41 1.34
CA SER A 48 14.74 0.19 1.31
C SER A 48 15.60 -0.23 2.50
N ALA A 49 15.05 -0.22 3.72
CA ALA A 49 15.76 -0.63 4.93
C ALA A 49 16.17 -2.11 4.89
N ILE A 50 15.28 -3.00 4.46
CA ILE A 50 15.59 -4.43 4.30
C ILE A 50 16.68 -4.61 3.24
N GLY A 51 16.59 -3.92 2.10
CA GLY A 51 17.61 -3.97 1.05
C GLY A 51 18.99 -3.53 1.55
N GLN A 52 19.05 -2.48 2.37
CA GLN A 52 20.30 -2.03 3.01
C GLN A 52 20.86 -3.08 3.98
N LEU A 53 20.01 -3.72 4.79
CA LEU A 53 20.44 -4.79 5.70
C LEU A 53 20.99 -5.99 4.94
N LEU A 54 20.31 -6.43 3.87
CA LEU A 54 20.78 -7.53 3.02
C LEU A 54 22.11 -7.20 2.34
N ALA A 55 22.28 -5.98 1.84
CA ALA A 55 23.54 -5.52 1.26
C ALA A 55 24.68 -5.53 2.30
N HIS A 56 24.39 -5.18 3.55
CA HIS A 56 25.38 -5.22 4.63
C HIS A 56 25.70 -6.64 5.11
N ALA A 57 24.73 -7.55 5.03
CA ALA A 57 24.86 -8.94 5.46
C ALA A 57 25.37 -9.88 4.34
N SER A 58 25.73 -9.36 3.17
CA SER A 58 26.06 -10.16 1.99
C SER A 58 27.20 -11.14 2.23
N VAL A 59 28.24 -10.74 2.95
CA VAL A 59 29.37 -11.60 3.31
C VAL A 59 28.90 -12.75 4.20
N GLN A 60 28.04 -12.48 5.18
CA GLN A 60 27.49 -13.50 6.09
C GLN A 60 26.58 -14.49 5.34
N VAL A 61 25.94 -14.07 4.25
CA VAL A 61 25.22 -14.98 3.35
C VAL A 61 26.19 -15.91 2.64
N GLU A 62 27.27 -15.36 2.08
CA GLU A 62 28.28 -16.13 1.35
C GLU A 62 29.04 -17.11 2.25
N THR A 63 29.33 -16.72 3.48
CA THR A 63 30.00 -17.59 4.48
C THR A 63 29.05 -18.59 5.13
N GLY A 64 27.75 -18.51 4.86
CA GLY A 64 26.73 -19.40 5.42
C GLY A 64 26.38 -19.10 6.89
N GLU A 65 26.86 -17.99 7.45
CA GLU A 65 26.47 -17.50 8.78
C GLU A 65 25.01 -17.00 8.80
N LEU A 66 24.53 -16.47 7.68
CA LEU A 66 23.12 -16.22 7.44
C LEU A 66 22.53 -17.34 6.58
N ALA A 67 21.53 -18.05 7.11
CA ALA A 67 20.90 -19.15 6.40
C ALA A 67 20.28 -18.71 5.07
N GLN A 68 20.49 -19.50 4.00
CA GLN A 68 19.97 -19.20 2.67
C GLN A 68 18.43 -19.09 2.65
N ASP A 69 17.73 -19.96 3.39
CA ASP A 69 16.27 -19.92 3.52
C ASP A 69 15.76 -18.59 4.09
N THR A 70 16.55 -17.94 4.96
CA THR A 70 16.23 -16.60 5.50
C THR A 70 16.31 -15.55 4.39
N VAL A 71 17.35 -15.60 3.56
CA VAL A 71 17.53 -14.66 2.44
C VAL A 71 16.43 -14.85 1.41
N GLU A 72 16.08 -16.10 1.11
CA GLU A 72 14.97 -16.43 0.23
C GLU A 72 13.63 -15.90 0.77
N ALA A 73 13.32 -16.16 2.05
CA ALA A 73 12.12 -15.64 2.69
C ALA A 73 12.04 -14.10 2.67
N LEU A 74 13.18 -13.41 2.83
CA LEU A 74 13.25 -11.95 2.70
C LEU A 74 13.03 -11.49 1.25
N GLY A 75 13.51 -12.25 0.25
CA GLY A 75 13.24 -12.00 -1.15
C GLY A 75 11.75 -12.07 -1.48
N TRP A 76 11.06 -13.12 -1.01
CA TRP A 76 9.61 -13.27 -1.15
C TRP A 76 8.85 -12.12 -0.47
N LEU A 77 9.25 -11.77 0.75
CA LEU A 77 8.65 -10.64 1.47
C LEU A 77 8.83 -9.31 0.70
N LEU A 78 10.02 -9.03 0.18
CA LEU A 78 10.28 -7.81 -0.60
C LEU A 78 9.40 -7.71 -1.84
N ALA A 79 9.15 -8.84 -2.53
CA ALA A 79 8.24 -8.89 -3.67
C ALA A 79 6.80 -8.52 -3.25
N GLU A 80 6.26 -9.17 -2.22
CA GLU A 80 4.91 -8.90 -1.70
C GLU A 80 4.74 -7.45 -1.19
N LEU A 81 5.76 -6.90 -0.53
CA LEU A 81 5.74 -5.49 -0.10
C LEU A 81 5.72 -4.53 -1.30
N GLY A 82 6.46 -4.86 -2.36
CA GLY A 82 6.48 -4.11 -3.62
C GLY A 82 5.12 -4.10 -4.31
N ASP A 83 4.52 -5.28 -4.46
CA ASP A 83 3.18 -5.44 -5.07
C ASP A 83 2.11 -4.73 -4.25
N THR A 84 2.15 -4.85 -2.92
CA THR A 84 1.24 -4.12 -2.03
C THR A 84 1.39 -2.60 -2.15
N ALA A 85 2.63 -2.10 -2.29
CA ALA A 85 2.88 -0.68 -2.47
C ALA A 85 2.33 -0.17 -3.82
N ALA A 86 2.45 -0.96 -4.89
CA ALA A 86 1.87 -0.66 -6.20
C ALA A 86 0.34 -0.61 -6.13
N ALA A 87 -0.29 -1.61 -5.51
CA ALA A 87 -1.74 -1.64 -5.31
C ALA A 87 -2.26 -0.42 -4.53
N CYS A 88 -1.48 0.10 -3.57
CA CYS A 88 -1.82 1.33 -2.87
C CYS A 88 -1.82 2.56 -3.80
N VAL A 89 -0.90 2.64 -4.77
CA VAL A 89 -0.89 3.72 -5.77
C VAL A 89 -2.11 3.61 -6.69
N GLU A 90 -2.38 2.40 -7.19
CA GLU A 90 -3.53 2.12 -8.07
C GLU A 90 -4.87 2.42 -7.38
N LEU A 91 -4.96 2.25 -6.07
CA LEU A 91 -6.12 2.64 -5.28
C LEU A 91 -6.20 4.15 -5.03
N ALA A 92 -5.08 4.79 -4.68
CA ALA A 92 -5.07 6.19 -4.29
C ALA A 92 -5.35 7.13 -5.47
N ALA A 93 -4.80 6.85 -6.65
CA ALA A 93 -4.88 7.75 -7.79
C ALA A 93 -6.34 8.03 -8.25
N PRO A 94 -7.21 7.02 -8.45
CA PRO A 94 -8.63 7.25 -8.77
C PRO A 94 -9.38 7.98 -7.65
N CYS A 95 -9.11 7.65 -6.38
CA CYS A 95 -9.72 8.33 -5.24
C CYS A 95 -9.39 9.83 -5.24
N ARG A 96 -8.13 10.19 -5.55
CA ARG A 96 -7.71 11.60 -5.68
C ARG A 96 -8.36 12.28 -6.87
N HIS A 97 -8.46 11.59 -8.00
CA HIS A 97 -9.11 12.12 -9.19
C HIS A 97 -10.59 12.46 -8.93
N ALA A 98 -11.33 11.54 -8.31
CA ALA A 98 -12.75 11.73 -7.98
C ALA A 98 -13.00 12.81 -6.91
N THR A 99 -11.98 13.22 -6.15
CA THR A 99 -12.09 14.17 -5.03
C THR A 99 -11.41 15.51 -5.28
N VAL A 100 -10.98 15.79 -6.52
CA VAL A 100 -10.20 17.01 -6.87
C VAL A 100 -10.90 18.31 -6.45
N ASP A 101 -12.23 18.37 -6.57
CA ASP A 101 -13.04 19.56 -6.25
C ASP A 101 -13.70 19.49 -4.86
N PHE A 102 -13.42 18.45 -4.07
CA PHE A 102 -14.04 18.25 -2.77
C PHE A 102 -13.43 19.17 -1.70
N THR A 103 -14.26 20.05 -1.11
CA THR A 103 -13.84 21.07 -0.14
C THR A 103 -14.05 20.69 1.34
N GLY A 104 -14.45 19.44 1.62
CA GLY A 104 -14.39 18.90 2.98
C GLY A 104 -15.46 19.41 3.94
N ALA A 105 -16.73 19.49 3.52
CA ALA A 105 -17.83 19.70 4.46
C ALA A 105 -17.89 18.53 5.45
N ARG A 106 -17.25 18.70 6.61
CA ARG A 106 -17.28 17.76 7.73
C ARG A 106 -18.71 17.71 8.25
N HIS A 107 -19.46 16.69 7.86
CA HIS A 107 -20.67 16.33 8.60
C HIS A 107 -20.21 15.83 9.98
N GLY A 108 -20.47 16.67 10.99
CA GLY A 108 -20.20 16.38 12.41
C GLY A 108 -21.18 15.38 13.01
#